data_AF-A0A3D2J2S5-F1
#
_entry.id   AF-A0A3D2J2S5-F1
#
_cell.length_a   1.000
_cell.length_b   1.000
_cell.length_c   1.000
_cell.angle_alpha   90.00
_cell.angle_beta   90.00
_cell.angle_gamma   90.00
#
_symmetry.space_group_name_H-M   'P 1'
#
loop_
_entity.id
_entity.type
_entity.pdbx_description
1 polymer ?
#
loop_
_entity_poly.entity_id
_entity_poly.type
_entity_poly.pdbx_seq_one_letter_code
_entity_poly.pdbx_strand_id
1 'polypeptide(L)'
;MNDVEKTLSDEELAMWCSHFDNHDANLTHSNVHQIYGHLREACPVTRSERYGGFWVVSRYADIVTVLMDPVTFSSGKGVHIPRQEGQMHVIPIDFDPPVHTQYRRIFTEALAPR
;
A
#
# COMPACT_ATOMS: atom_id res chain seq x y z
N MET A 1 -21.69 5.74 -23.04
CA MET A 1 -22.55 6.25 -21.93
C MET A 1 -21.60 7.06 -21.08
N ASN A 2 -21.75 8.38 -21.09
CA ASN A 2 -20.76 9.31 -20.56
C ASN A 2 -20.70 9.19 -19.03
N ASP A 3 -19.66 8.52 -18.52
CA ASP A 3 -19.24 8.68 -17.13
C ASP A 3 -18.73 10.12 -17.00
N VAL A 4 -19.60 11.03 -16.60
CA VAL A 4 -19.15 12.32 -16.08
C VAL A 4 -18.34 11.99 -14.83
N GLU A 5 -17.03 12.20 -14.89
CA GLU A 5 -16.14 12.13 -13.71
C GLU A 5 -16.74 13.01 -12.61
N LYS A 6 -17.41 12.38 -11.63
CA LYS A 6 -17.90 13.07 -10.45
C LYS A 6 -16.67 13.53 -9.67
N THR A 7 -16.39 14.83 -9.69
CA THR A 7 -15.42 15.43 -8.78
C THR A 7 -15.90 15.27 -7.35
N LEU A 8 -15.06 14.70 -6.49
CA LEU A 8 -15.33 14.60 -5.07
C LEU A 8 -15.22 15.97 -4.41
N SER A 9 -16.09 16.24 -3.45
CA SER A 9 -16.02 17.44 -2.60
C SER A 9 -14.81 17.37 -1.65
N ASP A 10 -14.38 18.52 -1.14
CA ASP A 10 -13.27 18.60 -0.17
C ASP A 10 -13.55 17.80 1.10
N GLU A 11 -14.80 17.73 1.55
CA GLU A 11 -15.21 16.94 2.71
C GLU A 11 -15.11 15.43 2.42
N GLU A 12 -15.60 14.99 1.24
CA GLU A 12 -15.43 13.60 0.79
C GLU A 12 -13.94 13.23 0.69
N LEU A 13 -13.09 14.14 0.21
CA LEU A 13 -11.65 13.94 0.09
C LEU A 13 -10.95 13.89 1.46
N ALA A 14 -11.28 14.81 2.37
CA ALA A 14 -10.70 14.88 3.71
C ALA A 14 -10.98 13.62 4.54
N MET A 15 -12.15 12.99 4.35
CA MET A 15 -12.51 11.72 5.00
C MET A 15 -11.48 10.62 4.71
N TRP A 16 -10.90 10.58 3.50
CA TRP A 16 -9.91 9.57 3.13
C TRP A 16 -8.63 9.65 3.97
N CYS A 17 -8.31 10.80 4.57
CA CYS A 17 -7.15 10.91 5.43
C CYS A 17 -7.25 10.02 6.70
N SER A 18 -8.43 9.76 7.23
CA SER A 18 -8.61 8.91 8.43
C SER A 18 -9.30 7.58 8.16
N HIS A 19 -9.94 7.42 6.99
CA HIS A 19 -10.75 6.25 6.66
C HIS A 19 -10.30 5.52 5.40
N PHE A 20 -9.09 5.78 4.90
CA PHE A 20 -8.57 5.10 3.71
C PHE A 20 -8.67 3.58 3.84
N ASP A 21 -9.21 2.95 2.80
CA ASP A 21 -9.34 1.50 2.67
C ASP A 21 -9.20 1.15 1.18
N ASN A 22 -8.20 0.34 0.86
CA ASN A 22 -7.91 -0.07 -0.51
C ASN A 22 -8.96 -1.05 -1.07
N HIS A 23 -9.84 -1.58 -0.22
CA HIS A 23 -10.97 -2.44 -0.59
C HIS A 23 -12.32 -1.69 -0.55
N ASP A 24 -12.32 -0.38 -0.28
CA ASP A 24 -13.57 0.39 -0.24
C ASP A 24 -14.23 0.41 -1.63
N ALA A 25 -15.51 0.06 -1.70
CA ALA A 25 -16.25 0.05 -2.96
C ALA A 25 -16.37 1.45 -3.61
N ASN A 26 -16.17 2.51 -2.82
CA ASN A 26 -16.14 3.89 -3.32
C ASN A 26 -14.77 4.30 -3.87
N LEU A 27 -13.72 3.49 -3.72
CA LEU A 27 -12.44 3.70 -4.41
C LEU A 27 -12.54 3.10 -5.82
N THR A 28 -12.95 3.91 -6.79
CA THR A 28 -13.25 3.48 -8.15
C THR A 28 -12.19 3.96 -9.14
N HIS A 29 -12.19 3.38 -10.34
CA HIS A 29 -11.31 3.82 -11.43
C HIS A 29 -11.46 5.32 -11.77
N SER A 30 -12.66 5.89 -11.60
CA SER A 30 -12.93 7.29 -11.96
C SER A 30 -12.49 8.30 -10.90
N ASN A 31 -12.34 7.89 -9.63
CA ASN A 31 -11.98 8.82 -8.55
C ASN A 31 -10.64 8.52 -7.87
N VAL A 32 -10.01 7.38 -8.18
CA VAL A 32 -8.74 6.94 -7.57
C VAL A 32 -7.66 8.03 -7.63
N HIS A 33 -7.52 8.70 -8.77
CA HIS A 33 -6.48 9.73 -8.92
C HIS A 33 -6.76 10.98 -8.06
N GLN A 34 -8.03 11.36 -7.88
CA GLN A 34 -8.42 12.48 -7.01
C GLN A 34 -8.12 12.15 -5.55
N ILE A 35 -8.49 10.95 -5.09
CA ILE A 35 -8.27 10.48 -3.72
C ILE A 35 -6.78 10.40 -3.41
N TYR A 36 -6.00 9.68 -4.24
CA TYR A 36 -4.55 9.59 -4.01
C TYR A 36 -3.83 10.93 -4.20
N GLY A 37 -4.36 11.83 -5.03
CA GLY A 37 -3.90 13.22 -5.13
C GLY A 37 -4.04 13.94 -3.80
N HIS A 38 -5.24 13.93 -3.23
CA HIS A 38 -5.52 14.54 -1.94
C HIS A 38 -4.66 13.94 -0.82
N LEU A 39 -4.51 12.62 -0.75
CA LEU A 39 -3.64 11.98 0.24
C LEU A 39 -2.20 12.51 0.17
N ARG A 40 -1.65 12.72 -1.03
CA ARG A 40 -0.28 13.25 -1.19
C ARG A 40 -0.15 14.70 -0.74
N GLU A 41 -1.18 15.51 -0.96
CA GLU A 41 -1.12 16.95 -0.71
C GLU A 41 -1.46 17.28 0.75
N ALA A 42 -2.54 16.73 1.27
CA ALA A 42 -3.10 17.09 2.57
C ALA A 42 -2.61 16.21 3.73
N CYS A 43 -2.43 14.89 3.50
CA CYS A 43 -2.14 13.93 4.57
C CYS A 43 -1.18 12.81 4.10
N PRO A 44 0.06 13.15 3.73
CA PRO A 44 0.98 12.25 3.01
C PRO A 44 1.42 11.02 3.80
N VAL A 45 1.38 11.12 5.13
CA VAL A 45 1.54 10.02 6.07
C VAL A 45 0.38 10.14 7.06
N THR A 46 -0.53 9.17 7.04
CA THR A 46 -1.71 9.18 7.90
C THR A 46 -2.02 7.79 8.41
N ARG A 47 -2.79 7.71 9.50
CA ARG A 47 -3.26 6.43 10.04
C ARG A 47 -4.74 6.27 9.73
N SER A 48 -5.07 5.26 8.93
CA SER A 48 -6.44 4.83 8.75
C SER A 48 -6.96 4.16 10.02
N GLU A 49 -8.22 4.36 10.35
CA GLU A 49 -8.92 3.71 11.46
C GLU A 49 -9.51 2.35 11.07
N ARG A 50 -9.49 2.02 9.77
CA ARG A 50 -10.07 0.79 9.23
C ARG A 50 -9.26 -0.43 9.68
N TYR A 51 -9.95 -1.54 9.93
CA TYR A 51 -9.34 -2.84 10.28
C TYR A 51 -8.47 -2.85 11.55
N GLY A 52 -8.79 -2.04 12.56
CA GLY A 52 -7.94 -1.87 13.75
C GLY A 52 -6.78 -0.90 13.56
N GLY A 53 -6.63 -0.40 12.33
CA GLY A 53 -5.82 0.72 11.92
C GLY A 53 -4.46 0.36 11.37
N PHE A 54 -4.05 1.13 10.37
CA PHE A 54 -2.79 0.96 9.65
C PHE A 54 -2.29 2.29 9.09
N TRP A 55 -1.00 2.38 8.83
CA TRP A 55 -0.39 3.57 8.24
C TRP A 55 -0.53 3.56 6.72
N VAL A 56 -0.84 4.72 6.16
CA VAL A 56 -0.90 4.99 4.72
C VAL A 56 0.19 6.00 4.41
N VAL A 57 1.03 5.65 3.44
CA VAL A 57 2.11 6.50 2.94
C VAL A 57 1.86 6.72 1.45
N SER A 58 1.73 7.97 1.01
CA SER A 58 1.25 8.30 -0.34
C SER A 58 2.26 9.06 -1.20
N ARG A 59 3.26 9.71 -0.59
CA ARG A 59 4.33 10.39 -1.32
C ARG A 59 5.45 9.44 -1.70
N TYR A 60 5.93 9.58 -2.94
CA TYR A 60 7.00 8.74 -3.48
C TYR A 60 8.24 8.68 -2.58
N ALA A 61 8.74 9.82 -2.11
CA ALA A 61 9.95 9.87 -1.29
C ALA A 61 9.80 9.08 0.03
N ASP A 62 8.63 9.19 0.67
CA ASP A 62 8.34 8.47 1.91
C ASP A 62 8.17 6.98 1.65
N ILE A 63 7.50 6.60 0.55
CA ILE A 63 7.36 5.20 0.12
C ILE A 63 8.74 4.58 -0.14
N VAL A 64 9.62 5.25 -0.88
CA VAL A 64 10.98 4.76 -1.13
C VAL A 64 11.75 4.60 0.18
N THR A 65 11.63 5.55 1.10
CA THR A 65 12.28 5.47 2.41
C THR A 65 11.83 4.21 3.17
N VAL A 66 10.52 3.94 3.20
CA VAL A 66 9.95 2.75 3.87
C VAL A 66 10.40 1.47 3.17
N LEU A 67 10.29 1.39 1.84
CA LEU A 67 10.59 0.18 1.07
C LEU A 67 12.09 -0.17 1.05
N MET A 68 12.98 0.80 1.28
CA MET A 68 14.42 0.60 1.30
C MET A 68 14.99 0.26 2.69
N ASP A 69 14.17 0.28 3.75
CA ASP A 69 14.56 -0.09 5.11
C ASP A 69 13.78 -1.31 5.63
N PRO A 70 14.15 -2.53 5.19
CA PRO A 70 13.49 -3.76 5.63
C PRO A 70 13.82 -4.13 7.09
N VAL A 71 14.78 -3.46 7.73
CA VAL A 71 15.11 -3.70 9.15
C VAL A 71 14.06 -3.05 10.04
N THR A 72 13.65 -1.82 9.69
CA THR A 72 12.57 -1.11 10.39
C THR A 72 11.19 -1.56 9.91
N PHE A 73 11.02 -1.76 8.60
CA PHE A 73 9.74 -2.09 7.96
C PHE A 73 9.72 -3.52 7.42
N SER A 74 9.48 -4.47 8.33
CA SER A 74 9.44 -5.91 8.06
C SER A 74 8.24 -6.31 7.19
N SER A 75 8.48 -7.14 6.17
CA SER A 75 7.46 -7.91 5.44
C SER A 75 7.20 -9.28 6.07
N GLY A 76 8.14 -9.79 6.88
CA GLY A 76 8.04 -11.08 7.60
C GLY A 76 6.83 -11.23 8.52
N LYS A 77 6.17 -10.12 8.87
CA LYS A 77 4.94 -10.11 9.67
C LYS A 77 3.66 -10.08 8.81
N GLY A 78 3.76 -10.22 7.49
CA GLY A 78 2.65 -10.23 6.54
C GLY A 78 2.47 -8.89 5.82
N VAL A 79 2.14 -8.96 4.54
CA VAL A 79 2.03 -7.79 3.64
C VAL A 79 0.58 -7.37 3.30
N HIS A 80 -0.40 -8.05 3.89
CA HIS A 80 -1.82 -7.85 3.59
C HIS A 80 -2.52 -6.93 4.61
N ILE A 81 -3.49 -6.16 4.11
CA ILE A 81 -4.41 -5.32 4.90
C ILE A 81 -5.84 -5.71 4.47
N PRO A 82 -6.75 -6.08 5.39
CA PRO A 82 -6.50 -6.39 6.81
C PRO A 82 -5.50 -7.54 6.97
N ARG A 83 -4.83 -7.60 8.14
CA ARG A 83 -3.91 -8.68 8.49
C ARG A 83 -4.69 -10.01 8.52
N GLN A 84 -4.23 -11.00 7.77
CA GLN A 84 -4.84 -12.32 7.74
C GLN A 84 -4.06 -13.27 8.65
N GLU A 85 -4.64 -13.64 9.80
CA GLU A 85 -4.01 -14.59 10.72
C GLU A 85 -4.00 -16.01 10.15
N GLY A 86 -2.92 -16.75 10.39
CA GLY A 86 -2.80 -18.15 9.95
C GLY A 86 -2.59 -18.34 8.45
N GLN A 87 -2.39 -17.28 7.67
CA GLN A 87 -1.98 -17.42 6.28
C GLN A 87 -0.57 -18.00 6.15
N MET A 88 -0.39 -18.83 5.11
CA MET A 88 0.93 -19.34 4.76
C MET A 88 1.79 -18.21 4.18
N HIS A 89 3.03 -18.11 4.62
CA HIS A 89 4.01 -17.17 4.08
C HIS A 89 4.33 -17.47 2.63
N VAL A 90 4.19 -16.46 1.76
CA VAL A 90 4.49 -16.55 0.34
C VAL A 90 5.95 -16.18 0.09
N ILE A 91 6.68 -17.09 -0.55
CA ILE A 91 8.08 -16.86 -0.92
C ILE A 91 8.14 -16.04 -2.23
N PRO A 92 8.95 -14.97 -2.32
CA PRO A 92 9.79 -14.38 -1.27
C PRO A 92 9.11 -13.25 -0.49
N ILE A 93 7.92 -12.79 -0.89
CA ILE A 93 7.33 -11.51 -0.47
C ILE A 93 7.08 -11.39 1.04
N ASP A 94 6.76 -12.48 1.74
CA ASP A 94 6.49 -12.47 3.20
C ASP A 94 7.74 -12.77 4.04
N PHE A 95 8.94 -12.47 3.56
CA PHE A 95 10.18 -12.74 4.28
C PHE A 95 11.04 -11.49 4.39
N ASP A 96 11.85 -11.43 5.45
CA ASP A 96 12.90 -10.42 5.64
C ASP A 96 14.29 -11.01 5.37
N PRO A 97 15.32 -10.18 5.12
CA PRO A 97 16.71 -10.63 5.11
C PRO A 97 17.10 -11.33 6.43
N PRO A 98 17.97 -12.36 6.38
CA PRO A 98 18.67 -12.86 5.19
C PRO A 98 17.88 -13.87 4.36
N VAL A 99 16.75 -14.40 4.86
CA VAL A 99 15.97 -15.46 4.19
C VAL A 99 15.36 -14.96 2.89
N HIS A 100 14.80 -13.75 2.89
CA HIS A 100 14.34 -13.08 1.67
C HIS A 100 15.43 -13.03 0.60
N THR A 101 16.65 -12.62 0.98
CA THR A 101 17.79 -12.49 0.05
C THR A 101 18.14 -13.81 -0.62
N GLN A 102 18.10 -14.91 0.13
CA GLN A 102 18.37 -16.25 -0.38
C GLN A 102 17.32 -16.67 -1.42
N TYR A 103 16.03 -16.50 -1.10
CA TYR A 103 14.96 -16.82 -2.06
C TYR A 103 14.99 -15.91 -3.29
N ARG A 104 15.14 -14.60 -3.09
CA ARG A 104 15.16 -13.62 -4.18
C ARG A 104 16.26 -13.91 -5.19
N ARG A 105 17.43 -14.36 -4.74
CA ARG A 105 18.56 -14.74 -5.60
C ARG A 105 18.18 -15.81 -6.63
N ILE A 106 17.45 -16.84 -6.20
CA ILE A 106 17.00 -17.92 -7.09
C ILE A 106 16.12 -17.36 -8.22
N PHE A 107 15.15 -16.51 -7.87
CA PHE A 107 14.28 -15.88 -8.87
C PHE A 107 15.03 -14.93 -9.79
N THR A 108 15.95 -14.11 -9.26
CA THR A 108 16.71 -13.14 -10.07
C THR A 108 17.56 -13.85 -11.13
N GLU A 109 18.19 -14.97 -10.78
CA GLU A 109 18.98 -15.77 -11.72
C GLU A 109 18.08 -16.41 -12.80
N ALA A 110 16.92 -16.96 -12.41
CA ALA A 110 15.99 -17.62 -13.33
C ALA A 110 15.24 -16.66 -14.27
N LEU A 111 15.01 -15.42 -13.85
CA LEU A 111 14.24 -14.39 -14.58
C LEU A 111 15.14 -13.35 -15.26
N ALA A 112 16.46 -13.54 -15.26
CA ALA A 112 17.38 -12.64 -15.92
C ALA A 112 17.12 -12.57 -17.44
N PRO A 113 17.31 -11.40 -18.08
CA PRO A 113 17.27 -11.30 -19.55
C PRO A 113 18.23 -12.31 -20.20
N ARG A 114 17.83 -12.87 -21.35
CA ARG A 114 18.70 -13.72 -22.17
C ARG A 114 19.62 -12.91 -23.05
#